data_AF-A0A162P8K5-F1
#
_entry.id   AF-A0A162P8K5-F1
#
_cell.length_a   1.000
_cell.length_b   1.000
_cell.length_c   1.000
_cell.angle_alpha   90.00
_cell.angle_beta   90.00
_cell.angle_gamma   90.00
#
_symmetry.space_group_name_H-M   'P 1'
#
loop_
_entity.id
_entity.type
_entity.pdbx_description
1 polymer ?
#
loop_
_entity_poly.entity_id
_entity_poly.type
_entity_poly.pdbx_seq_one_letter_code
_entity_poly.pdbx_strand_id
1 'polypeptide(L)'
;MNYFQGIACLSLATFFSLLAGINYLPKFIEFVYSPPANLVFKANPTFFSVNQRYFLDFERFDNETGANKFIVPNIIHYIRLNKKSWSFVEYICLRSAYVNQRPDFIFIHTNIFDGFKGKYWKWIQEEPDLKLRLIVVPVQLPSEIFGQKLNPVWRIHHGSDLIRIQALMKYGGIFLDNDVYVVRNLDKYRKFEMTLGWPRNESLGTMVLLANKNARFLPLWLDNYRDYKADQWYYNAGDNPTASVLMKHPELVHREPKRLGVHFMLREMFQESDNFPWHEKLDTVHLLINHRSYLDMFYKDYRYFNERNILHYPFNFGEMARLVLNRQPAGNYTVSIQQ
;
A
#
# COMPACT_ATOMS: atom_id res chain seq x y z
N MET A 1 -63.19 51.53 12.59
CA MET A 1 -64.00 51.70 11.36
C MET A 1 -63.21 51.05 10.21
N ASN A 2 -63.75 49.93 9.74
CA ASN A 2 -63.56 49.25 8.45
C ASN A 2 -62.20 48.71 7.94
N TYR A 3 -62.16 47.37 7.93
CA TYR A 3 -61.94 46.45 6.79
C TYR A 3 -60.58 46.36 6.05
N PHE A 4 -59.83 45.29 6.40
CA PHE A 4 -59.55 44.07 5.60
C PHE A 4 -58.50 44.00 4.46
N GLN A 5 -57.76 42.87 4.52
CA GLN A 5 -57.03 42.08 3.49
C GLN A 5 -55.64 42.57 3.04
N GLY A 6 -54.57 41.76 3.00
CA GLY A 6 -54.37 40.35 3.29
C GLY A 6 -52.95 39.90 2.86
N ILE A 7 -52.35 39.06 3.71
CA ILE A 7 -51.46 37.91 3.41
C ILE A 7 -50.33 38.08 2.39
N ALA A 8 -49.06 38.05 2.85
CA ALA A 8 -48.19 36.88 2.67
C ALA A 8 -46.77 37.10 3.23
N CYS A 9 -46.45 36.30 4.25
CA CYS A 9 -45.15 35.75 4.63
C CYS A 9 -43.95 36.68 4.89
N LEU A 10 -43.76 36.95 6.19
CA LEU A 10 -42.65 36.45 7.03
C LEU A 10 -41.31 36.18 6.33
N SER A 11 -40.14 36.58 6.84
CA SER A 11 -39.79 37.45 7.98
C SER A 11 -38.26 37.59 8.00
N LEU A 12 -37.81 38.84 8.15
CA LEU A 12 -36.58 39.33 8.80
C LEU A 12 -35.31 38.45 8.78
N ALA A 13 -34.33 38.90 7.99
CA ALA A 13 -32.90 38.74 8.33
C ALA A 13 -32.05 39.89 7.76
N THR A 14 -32.33 41.10 8.21
CA THR A 14 -31.34 42.19 8.28
C THR A 14 -31.24 42.59 9.73
N PHE A 15 -30.28 42.04 10.48
CA PHE A 15 -29.57 42.74 11.55
C PHE A 15 -28.44 41.88 12.15
N PHE A 16 -27.31 42.54 12.39
CA PHE A 16 -26.15 42.17 13.22
C PHE A 16 -25.01 41.32 12.63
N SER A 17 -23.99 42.06 12.18
CA SER A 17 -22.57 41.74 12.37
C SER A 17 -22.16 41.91 13.85
N LEU A 18 -21.02 41.28 14.22
CA LEU A 18 -20.22 41.43 15.46
C LEU A 18 -20.67 40.64 16.71
N LEU A 19 -20.07 39.46 16.92
CA LEU A 19 -18.95 39.24 17.87
C LEU A 19 -18.77 37.74 18.18
N ALA A 20 -17.50 37.31 18.13
CA ALA A 20 -16.88 36.22 18.88
C ALA A 20 -17.57 34.84 18.92
N GLY A 21 -16.88 33.81 18.40
CA GLY A 21 -17.15 32.44 18.83
C GLY A 21 -16.74 31.38 17.82
N ILE A 22 -15.52 30.87 18.00
CA ILE A 22 -14.99 29.58 17.56
C ILE A 22 -16.09 28.57 17.18
N ASN A 23 -16.13 28.15 15.91
CA ASN A 23 -16.71 26.86 15.47
C ASN A 23 -16.37 26.61 13.99
N TYR A 24 -15.40 25.73 13.71
CA TYR A 24 -15.19 25.17 12.36
C TYR A 24 -15.45 23.66 12.37
N LEU A 25 -16.74 23.33 12.34
CA LEU A 25 -17.36 22.11 11.81
C LEU A 25 -18.85 22.49 11.68
N PRO A 26 -19.57 22.34 10.53
CA PRO A 26 -19.41 21.34 9.48
C PRO A 26 -19.64 21.84 8.02
N LYS A 27 -19.04 21.16 7.03
CA LYS A 27 -19.67 20.95 5.71
C LYS A 27 -19.44 19.49 5.29
N PHE A 28 -20.12 18.62 6.02
CA PHE A 28 -20.52 17.28 5.60
C PHE A 28 -21.84 17.47 4.83
N ILE A 29 -22.06 16.66 3.79
CA ILE A 29 -23.27 16.57 2.94
C ILE A 29 -23.29 17.51 1.72
N GLU A 30 -22.57 17.10 0.67
CA GLU A 30 -23.12 16.97 -0.70
C GLU A 30 -22.08 16.27 -1.58
N PHE A 31 -22.26 14.96 -1.83
CA PHE A 31 -22.09 14.36 -3.17
C PHE A 31 -22.35 12.84 -3.10
N VAL A 32 -23.55 12.43 -3.51
CA VAL A 32 -23.99 11.04 -3.62
C VAL A 32 -24.40 10.81 -5.09
N TYR A 33 -23.65 9.93 -5.77
CA TYR A 33 -23.99 9.08 -6.93
C TYR A 33 -23.95 9.59 -8.41
N SER A 34 -22.88 9.14 -9.09
CA SER A 34 -22.81 8.36 -10.37
C SER A 34 -22.75 9.02 -11.77
N PRO A 35 -22.08 8.36 -12.76
CA PRO A 35 -21.06 8.94 -13.67
C PRO A 35 -21.48 9.10 -15.15
N PRO A 36 -20.60 9.65 -16.02
CA PRO A 36 -19.93 8.78 -17.00
C PRO A 36 -18.44 9.07 -17.28
N ALA A 37 -17.76 8.02 -17.77
CA ALA A 37 -16.55 7.92 -18.59
C ALA A 37 -15.36 8.89 -18.41
N ASN A 38 -14.18 8.26 -18.27
CA ASN A 38 -12.81 8.79 -18.42
C ASN A 38 -12.21 9.51 -17.20
N LEU A 39 -11.30 8.78 -16.52
CA LEU A 39 -10.13 9.29 -15.80
C LEU A 39 -10.34 10.53 -14.93
N VAL A 40 -10.93 10.39 -13.73
CA VAL A 40 -10.80 11.44 -12.70
C VAL A 40 -10.64 10.84 -11.29
N PHE A 41 -9.38 10.61 -10.91
CA PHE A 41 -8.96 10.50 -9.51
C PHE A 41 -8.91 11.89 -8.86
N LYS A 42 -9.96 12.30 -8.12
CA LYS A 42 -9.94 13.52 -7.31
C LYS A 42 -9.79 13.20 -5.83
N ALA A 43 -8.54 13.16 -5.38
CA ALA A 43 -8.17 13.50 -4.00
C ALA A 43 -7.48 14.87 -4.03
N ASN A 44 -7.81 15.75 -3.08
CA ASN A 44 -7.39 17.15 -3.04
C ASN A 44 -5.85 17.32 -3.11
N PRO A 45 -5.32 18.08 -4.09
CA PRO A 45 -3.87 18.22 -4.30
C PRO A 45 -3.17 19.24 -3.37
N THR A 46 -3.90 19.97 -2.53
CA THR A 46 -3.36 21.12 -1.77
C THR A 46 -2.41 20.77 -0.63
N PHE A 47 -2.26 19.49 -0.25
CA PHE A 47 -1.28 19.06 0.76
C PHE A 47 0.08 18.61 0.19
N PHE A 48 0.24 18.48 -1.13
CA PHE A 48 1.43 17.88 -1.76
C PHE A 48 2.37 18.88 -2.43
N SER A 49 2.53 20.05 -1.81
CA SER A 49 3.60 21.00 -2.13
C SER A 49 4.88 20.66 -1.35
N VAL A 50 5.36 19.41 -1.44
CA VAL A 50 6.73 19.09 -1.00
C VAL A 50 7.63 19.31 -2.21
N ASN A 51 8.13 20.54 -2.35
CA ASN A 51 9.26 20.95 -3.21
C ASN A 51 9.50 20.10 -4.49
N GLN A 52 8.57 20.10 -5.44
CA GLN A 52 8.78 19.53 -6.78
C GLN A 52 9.66 20.43 -7.68
N ARG A 53 10.74 21.02 -7.14
CA ARG A 53 11.59 21.97 -7.89
C ARG A 53 12.65 21.31 -8.79
N TYR A 54 12.70 19.99 -8.87
CA TYR A 54 13.65 19.30 -9.74
C TYR A 54 12.93 18.22 -10.53
N PHE A 55 12.64 18.51 -11.80
CA PHE A 55 12.38 17.48 -12.79
C PHE A 55 13.69 16.69 -12.93
N LEU A 56 13.73 15.49 -12.35
CA LEU A 56 14.84 14.57 -12.56
C LEU A 56 14.64 13.94 -13.92
N ASP A 57 15.52 14.27 -14.85
CA ASP A 57 15.66 13.57 -16.11
C ASP A 57 16.40 12.26 -15.85
N PHE A 58 15.76 11.14 -16.24
CA PHE A 58 16.31 9.82 -16.06
C PHE A 58 16.99 9.25 -17.32
N GLU A 59 17.05 9.97 -18.45
CA GLU A 59 17.64 9.45 -19.71
C GLU A 59 19.00 8.76 -19.53
N ARG A 60 19.84 9.27 -18.64
CA ARG A 60 21.19 8.72 -18.32
C ARG A 60 21.35 8.33 -16.86
N PHE A 61 20.25 8.02 -16.17
CA PHE A 61 20.31 7.64 -14.78
C PHE A 61 20.87 6.22 -14.61
N ASP A 62 21.75 6.07 -13.63
CA ASP A 62 22.38 4.80 -13.29
C ASP A 62 21.68 4.17 -12.08
N ASN A 63 20.98 3.06 -12.30
CA ASN A 63 20.32 2.29 -11.24
C ASN A 63 21.23 1.28 -10.52
N GLU A 64 22.50 1.18 -10.90
CA GLU A 64 23.48 0.39 -10.14
C GLU A 64 24.02 1.21 -8.97
N THR A 65 24.41 2.47 -9.23
CA THR A 65 24.97 3.36 -8.20
C THR A 65 23.92 4.23 -7.51
N GLY A 66 22.90 4.67 -8.25
CA GLY A 66 21.82 5.54 -7.78
C GLY A 66 22.25 6.99 -7.56
N ALA A 67 21.32 7.82 -7.09
CA ALA A 67 21.57 9.20 -6.75
C ALA A 67 22.30 9.37 -5.41
N ASN A 68 22.93 10.54 -5.20
CA ASN A 68 23.52 10.93 -3.92
C ASN A 68 22.50 11.37 -2.85
N LYS A 69 21.19 11.25 -3.14
CA LYS A 69 20.09 11.64 -2.26
C LYS A 69 18.89 10.73 -2.50
N PHE A 70 17.92 10.76 -1.58
CA PHE A 70 16.64 10.10 -1.81
C PHE A 70 15.85 10.84 -2.89
N ILE A 71 15.46 10.10 -3.92
CA ILE A 71 14.64 10.58 -5.04
C ILE A 71 13.27 9.91 -5.06
N VAL A 72 13.10 8.80 -4.34
CA VAL A 72 11.79 8.18 -4.07
C VAL A 72 11.20 8.79 -2.79
N PRO A 73 9.96 9.29 -2.80
CA PRO A 73 9.33 9.83 -1.60
C PRO A 73 9.04 8.74 -0.56
N ASN A 74 9.00 9.10 0.73
CA ASN A 74 8.72 8.14 1.81
C ASN A 74 7.22 7.92 2.01
N ILE A 75 6.52 7.57 0.94
CA ILE A 75 5.06 7.36 0.94
C ILE A 75 4.83 5.87 0.71
N ILE A 76 4.08 5.21 1.59
CA ILE A 76 3.72 3.80 1.41
C ILE A 76 2.36 3.69 0.74
N HIS A 77 2.20 2.73 -0.17
CA HIS A 77 0.97 2.45 -0.89
C HIS A 77 0.52 1.02 -0.61
N TYR A 78 -0.69 0.88 -0.04
CA TYR A 78 -1.43 -0.37 0.05
C TYR A 78 -2.66 -0.32 -0.85
N ILE A 79 -3.01 -1.43 -1.51
CA ILE A 79 -4.23 -1.55 -2.31
C ILE A 79 -5.19 -2.51 -1.64
N ARG A 80 -6.42 -2.07 -1.35
CA ARG A 80 -7.46 -2.84 -0.66
C ARG A 80 -8.78 -2.82 -1.42
N LEU A 81 -8.89 -3.67 -2.43
CA LEU A 81 -10.08 -3.79 -3.25
C LEU A 81 -11.06 -4.80 -2.66
N ASN A 82 -12.34 -4.45 -2.57
CA ASN A 82 -13.43 -5.27 -2.02
C ASN A 82 -13.17 -5.79 -0.58
N LYS A 83 -12.25 -5.17 0.18
CA LYS A 83 -11.88 -5.60 1.54
C LYS A 83 -12.29 -4.55 2.57
N LYS A 84 -13.38 -4.80 3.30
CA LYS A 84 -13.90 -3.88 4.33
C LYS A 84 -13.19 -4.00 5.69
N SER A 85 -12.55 -5.12 5.97
CA SER A 85 -11.89 -5.40 7.25
C SER A 85 -10.42 -5.72 7.05
N TRP A 86 -9.64 -5.48 8.10
CA TRP A 86 -8.24 -5.91 8.20
C TRP A 86 -8.16 -7.23 8.95
N SER A 87 -7.32 -8.16 8.48
CA SER A 87 -6.91 -9.33 9.26
C SER A 87 -5.82 -8.95 10.27
N PHE A 88 -5.51 -9.86 11.20
CA PHE A 88 -4.41 -9.66 12.14
C PHE A 88 -3.07 -9.51 11.41
N VAL A 89 -2.83 -10.37 10.40
CA VAL A 89 -1.59 -10.37 9.64
C VAL A 89 -1.44 -9.08 8.84
N GLU A 90 -2.50 -8.61 8.18
CA GLU A 90 -2.47 -7.36 7.44
C GLU A 90 -2.19 -6.16 8.37
N TYR A 91 -2.73 -6.18 9.60
CA TYR A 91 -2.40 -5.18 10.62
C TYR A 91 -0.94 -5.22 11.05
N ILE A 92 -0.40 -6.41 11.32
CA ILE A 92 1.02 -6.60 11.66
C ILE A 92 1.92 -6.10 10.53
N CYS A 93 1.59 -6.41 9.28
CA CYS A 93 2.33 -5.94 8.10
C CYS A 93 2.30 -4.41 7.99
N LEU A 94 1.13 -3.78 8.09
CA LEU A 94 1.03 -2.31 8.09
C LEU A 94 1.81 -1.69 9.26
N ARG A 95 1.73 -2.28 10.45
CA ARG A 95 2.44 -1.77 11.62
C ARG A 95 3.95 -1.94 11.48
N SER A 96 4.44 -3.05 10.94
CA SER A 96 5.86 -3.23 10.65
C SER A 96 6.39 -2.16 9.69
N ALA A 97 5.62 -1.84 8.65
CA ALA A 97 5.95 -0.78 7.72
C ALA A 97 5.97 0.59 8.42
N TYR A 98 4.96 0.90 9.23
CA TYR A 98 4.93 2.13 10.01
C TYR A 98 6.14 2.27 10.96
N VAL A 99 6.44 1.25 11.76
CA VAL A 99 7.49 1.30 12.78
C VAL A 99 8.89 1.32 12.16
N ASN A 100 9.13 0.47 11.17
CA ASN A 100 10.47 0.23 10.63
C ASN A 100 10.82 1.17 9.47
N GLN A 101 9.84 1.52 8.60
CA GLN A 101 10.08 2.49 7.52
C GLN A 101 9.88 3.94 7.96
N ARG A 102 9.01 4.18 8.96
CA ARG A 102 8.62 5.54 9.41
C ARG A 102 8.19 6.44 8.24
N PRO A 103 7.19 6.02 7.45
CA PRO A 103 6.76 6.75 6.27
C PRO A 103 6.19 8.13 6.62
N ASP A 104 6.32 9.09 5.72
CA ASP A 104 5.65 10.39 5.83
C ASP A 104 4.14 10.21 5.77
N PHE A 105 3.68 9.37 4.83
CA PHE A 105 2.28 9.01 4.67
C PHE A 105 2.09 7.55 4.26
N ILE A 106 0.95 6.97 4.62
CA ILE A 106 0.51 5.64 4.20
C ILE A 106 -0.81 5.82 3.45
N PHE A 107 -0.78 5.57 2.14
CA PHE A 107 -1.93 5.64 1.27
C PHE A 107 -2.60 4.27 1.18
N ILE A 108 -3.91 4.24 1.41
CA ILE A 108 -4.73 3.05 1.25
C ILE A 108 -5.66 3.28 0.06
N HIS A 109 -5.33 2.70 -1.08
CA HIS A 109 -6.10 2.76 -2.32
C HIS A 109 -7.24 1.75 -2.24
N THR A 110 -8.50 2.21 -2.26
CA THR A 110 -9.66 1.34 -2.03
C THR A 110 -10.90 1.75 -2.83
N ASN A 111 -11.73 0.78 -3.19
CA ASN A 111 -13.07 1.00 -3.76
C ASN A 111 -14.17 0.85 -2.69
N ILE A 112 -13.81 0.81 -1.40
CA ILE A 112 -14.73 0.82 -0.26
C ILE A 112 -14.94 2.26 0.20
N PHE A 113 -16.14 2.79 -0.01
CA PHE A 113 -16.48 4.18 0.29
C PHE A 113 -17.16 4.37 1.66
N ASP A 114 -17.65 3.30 2.29
CA ASP A 114 -18.31 3.33 3.61
C ASP A 114 -17.35 3.18 4.80
N GLY A 115 -16.04 3.27 4.53
CA GLY A 115 -14.98 3.14 5.53
C GLY A 115 -14.65 1.69 5.92
N PHE A 116 -13.45 1.49 6.48
CA PHE A 116 -13.04 0.18 7.00
C PHE A 116 -13.63 -0.10 8.38
N LYS A 117 -13.81 -1.38 8.69
CA LYS A 117 -14.43 -1.88 9.92
C LYS A 117 -13.60 -2.99 10.55
N GLY A 118 -13.99 -3.38 11.75
CA GLY A 118 -13.40 -4.51 12.47
C GLY A 118 -12.31 -4.10 13.46
N LYS A 119 -11.92 -5.07 14.30
CA LYS A 119 -11.04 -4.88 15.45
C LYS A 119 -9.69 -4.27 15.08
N TYR A 120 -9.02 -4.82 14.07
CA TYR A 120 -7.67 -4.37 13.74
C TYR A 120 -7.64 -3.01 13.03
N TRP A 121 -8.72 -2.63 12.33
CA TRP A 121 -8.85 -1.25 11.87
C TRP A 121 -8.98 -0.26 13.03
N LYS A 122 -9.74 -0.61 14.08
CA LYS A 122 -9.82 0.22 15.29
C LYS A 122 -8.43 0.39 15.93
N TRP A 123 -7.64 -0.67 16.00
CA TRP A 123 -6.28 -0.60 16.53
C TRP A 123 -5.37 0.35 15.74
N ILE A 124 -5.45 0.31 14.40
CA ILE A 124 -4.74 1.25 13.52
C ILE A 124 -5.14 2.70 13.84
N GLN A 125 -6.45 2.93 14.07
CA GLN A 125 -6.98 4.26 14.38
C GLN A 125 -6.70 4.73 15.82
N GLU A 126 -6.36 3.82 16.74
CA GLU A 126 -6.08 4.14 18.14
C GLU A 126 -4.63 4.59 18.36
N GLU A 127 -3.74 4.41 17.39
CA GLU A 127 -2.37 4.95 17.40
C GLU A 127 -2.36 6.37 16.77
N PRO A 128 -2.20 7.46 17.55
CA PRO A 128 -2.44 8.82 17.04
C PRO A 128 -1.53 9.24 15.88
N ASP A 129 -0.22 8.98 15.97
CA ASP A 129 0.73 9.35 14.90
C ASP A 129 0.50 8.50 13.64
N LEU A 130 0.27 7.19 13.79
CA LEU A 130 -0.11 6.33 12.66
C LEU A 130 -1.39 6.85 11.99
N LYS A 131 -2.44 7.14 12.77
CA LYS A 131 -3.70 7.67 12.24
C LYS A 131 -3.51 8.96 11.44
N LEU A 132 -2.66 9.88 11.91
CA LEU A 132 -2.38 11.15 11.22
C LEU A 132 -1.66 10.96 9.88
N ARG A 133 -0.92 9.86 9.71
CA ARG A 133 -0.20 9.53 8.46
C ARG A 133 -1.06 8.79 7.44
N LEU A 134 -2.24 8.29 7.82
CA LEU A 134 -3.10 7.50 6.93
C LEU A 134 -3.91 8.40 6.00
N ILE A 135 -3.83 8.11 4.69
CA ILE A 135 -4.65 8.74 3.67
C ILE A 135 -5.44 7.66 2.92
N VAL A 136 -6.77 7.71 3.01
CA VAL A 136 -7.63 6.81 2.22
C VAL A 136 -7.81 7.42 0.83
N VAL A 137 -7.38 6.70 -0.20
CA VAL A 137 -7.43 7.14 -1.60
C VAL A 137 -8.54 6.34 -2.32
N PRO A 138 -9.66 6.97 -2.69
CA PRO A 138 -10.71 6.28 -3.43
C PRO A 138 -10.21 5.91 -4.84
N VAL A 139 -10.43 4.67 -5.24
CA VAL A 139 -10.12 4.17 -6.59
C VAL A 139 -11.32 3.43 -7.17
N GLN A 140 -11.44 3.49 -8.49
CA GLN A 140 -12.39 2.65 -9.22
C GLN A 140 -11.74 1.31 -9.52
N LEU A 141 -12.49 0.22 -9.34
CA LEU A 141 -12.03 -1.11 -9.74
C LEU A 141 -12.03 -1.22 -11.27
N PRO A 142 -10.87 -1.36 -11.93
CA PRO A 142 -10.80 -1.40 -13.38
C PRO A 142 -11.67 -2.52 -13.95
N SER A 143 -12.42 -2.23 -15.00
CA SER A 143 -13.20 -3.23 -15.78
C SER A 143 -12.48 -3.64 -17.06
N GLU A 144 -11.60 -2.79 -17.57
CA GLU A 144 -10.86 -2.99 -18.81
C GLU A 144 -9.53 -2.23 -18.79
N ILE A 145 -8.64 -2.60 -19.72
CA ILE A 145 -7.38 -1.93 -20.01
C ILE A 145 -7.14 -1.94 -21.52
N PHE A 146 -6.89 -0.78 -22.13
CA PHE A 146 -6.72 -0.63 -23.59
C PHE A 146 -7.81 -1.32 -24.44
N GLY A 147 -9.08 -1.19 -24.01
CA GLY A 147 -10.23 -1.81 -24.68
C GLY A 147 -10.39 -3.32 -24.43
N GLN A 148 -9.52 -3.93 -23.62
CA GLN A 148 -9.57 -5.35 -23.26
C GLN A 148 -10.20 -5.52 -21.89
N LYS A 149 -11.28 -6.32 -21.79
CA LYS A 149 -11.97 -6.57 -20.52
C LYS A 149 -11.08 -7.37 -19.57
N LEU A 150 -11.03 -6.96 -18.31
CA LEU A 150 -10.40 -7.76 -17.27
C LEU A 150 -11.22 -9.02 -17.01
N ASN A 151 -10.55 -10.14 -16.80
CA ASN A 151 -11.19 -11.40 -16.41
C ASN A 151 -11.97 -11.21 -15.10
N PRO A 152 -13.26 -11.57 -15.01
CA PRO A 152 -14.06 -11.42 -13.78
C PRO A 152 -13.47 -12.15 -12.55
N VAL A 153 -12.89 -13.34 -12.74
CA VAL A 153 -12.18 -14.11 -11.69
C VAL A 153 -10.88 -13.39 -11.32
N TRP A 154 -10.18 -12.95 -12.36
CA TRP A 154 -8.97 -12.11 -12.41
C TRP A 154 -9.04 -10.75 -11.70
N ARG A 155 -10.24 -10.18 -11.65
CA ARG A 155 -10.42 -8.73 -11.74
C ARG A 155 -9.77 -7.96 -10.60
N ILE A 156 -9.82 -8.51 -9.39
CA ILE A 156 -9.22 -7.89 -8.22
C ILE A 156 -7.70 -7.87 -8.29
N HIS A 157 -7.11 -8.95 -8.80
CA HIS A 157 -5.66 -9.09 -8.87
C HIS A 157 -5.08 -8.26 -10.00
N HIS A 158 -5.60 -8.43 -11.22
CA HIS A 158 -5.19 -7.62 -12.36
C HIS A 158 -5.52 -6.13 -12.16
N GLY A 159 -6.66 -5.82 -11.54
CA GLY A 159 -7.00 -4.45 -11.17
C GLY A 159 -6.02 -3.84 -10.16
N SER A 160 -5.56 -4.62 -9.18
CA SER A 160 -4.52 -4.21 -8.23
C SER A 160 -3.17 -3.97 -8.92
N ASP A 161 -2.83 -4.74 -9.95
CA ASP A 161 -1.62 -4.51 -10.75
C ASP A 161 -1.68 -3.18 -11.49
N LEU A 162 -2.81 -2.84 -12.10
CA LEU A 162 -2.98 -1.56 -12.77
C LEU A 162 -2.93 -0.39 -11.78
N ILE A 163 -3.63 -0.51 -10.65
CA ILE A 163 -3.68 0.54 -9.63
C ILE A 163 -2.29 0.78 -9.02
N ARG A 164 -1.47 -0.25 -8.81
CA ARG A 164 -0.12 -0.07 -8.22
C ARG A 164 0.79 0.73 -9.16
N ILE A 165 0.79 0.38 -10.45
CA ILE A 165 1.57 1.10 -11.46
C ILE A 165 1.11 2.56 -11.53
N GLN A 166 -0.21 2.79 -11.61
CA GLN A 166 -0.78 4.15 -11.65
C GLN A 166 -0.50 4.96 -10.38
N ALA A 167 -0.55 4.33 -9.20
CA ALA A 167 -0.23 4.99 -7.94
C ALA A 167 1.24 5.44 -7.90
N LEU A 168 2.17 4.58 -8.32
CA LEU A 168 3.59 4.91 -8.42
C LEU A 168 3.82 6.01 -9.47
N MET A 169 3.19 5.95 -10.65
CA MET A 169 3.29 7.02 -11.65
C MET A 169 2.76 8.37 -11.15
N LYS A 170 1.77 8.37 -10.26
CA LYS A 170 1.16 9.60 -9.73
C LYS A 170 1.94 10.19 -8.57
N TYR A 171 2.36 9.35 -7.63
CA TYR A 171 2.88 9.80 -6.34
C TYR A 171 4.36 9.42 -6.11
N GLY A 172 4.90 8.47 -6.89
CA GLY A 172 6.10 7.73 -6.53
C GLY A 172 5.84 6.88 -5.28
N GLY A 173 6.89 6.57 -4.54
CA GLY A 173 6.80 5.99 -3.21
C GLY A 173 7.14 4.50 -3.18
N ILE A 174 6.60 3.83 -2.17
CA ILE A 174 6.88 2.44 -1.81
C ILE A 174 5.55 1.68 -1.84
N PHE A 175 5.33 0.86 -2.85
CA PHE A 175 4.20 -0.06 -2.88
C PHE A 175 4.53 -1.33 -2.10
N LEU A 176 3.58 -1.78 -1.29
CA LEU A 176 3.63 -3.03 -0.54
C LEU A 176 2.32 -3.80 -0.71
N ASP A 177 2.40 -5.10 -1.01
CA ASP A 177 1.26 -6.00 -0.83
C ASP A 177 0.86 -6.05 0.66
N ASN A 178 -0.42 -6.32 0.94
CA ASN A 178 -0.98 -6.19 2.28
C ASN A 178 -0.43 -7.21 3.29
N ASP A 179 0.23 -8.25 2.81
CA ASP A 179 0.90 -9.30 3.58
C ASP A 179 2.43 -9.25 3.42
N VAL A 180 2.98 -8.08 3.08
CA VAL A 180 4.41 -7.81 3.19
C VAL A 180 4.75 -7.22 4.56
N TYR A 181 5.61 -7.94 5.29
CA TYR A 181 6.22 -7.44 6.52
C TYR A 181 7.51 -6.68 6.18
N VAL A 182 7.67 -5.47 6.70
CA VAL A 182 8.89 -4.67 6.55
C VAL A 182 9.81 -4.98 7.72
N VAL A 183 10.95 -5.60 7.43
CA VAL A 183 11.94 -6.01 8.44
C VAL A 183 12.80 -4.83 8.87
N ARG A 184 13.22 -3.99 7.91
CA ARG A 184 14.04 -2.80 8.19
C ARG A 184 13.72 -1.66 7.25
N ASN A 185 14.25 -0.48 7.58
CA ASN A 185 14.14 0.70 6.76
C ASN A 185 14.71 0.46 5.34
N LEU A 186 13.96 0.92 4.34
CA LEU A 186 14.17 0.71 2.90
C LEU A 186 14.83 1.93 2.22
N ASP A 187 15.32 2.92 2.97
CA ASP A 187 15.82 4.18 2.42
C ASP A 187 17.04 4.00 1.51
N LYS A 188 17.84 2.95 1.75
CA LYS A 188 18.94 2.57 0.85
C LYS A 188 18.50 2.31 -0.60
N TYR A 189 17.22 1.98 -0.82
CA TYR A 189 16.64 1.77 -2.15
C TYR A 189 16.00 3.04 -2.73
N ARG A 190 15.74 4.07 -1.91
CA ARG A 190 15.08 5.31 -2.34
C ARG A 190 15.97 6.25 -3.14
N LYS A 191 17.22 5.87 -3.36
CA LYS A 191 18.17 6.60 -4.22
C LYS A 191 18.12 6.16 -5.69
N PHE A 192 17.40 5.09 -6.03
CA PHE A 192 17.28 4.60 -7.40
C PHE A 192 15.99 5.12 -8.06
N GLU A 193 15.93 5.18 -9.40
CA GLU A 193 14.72 5.64 -10.07
C GLU A 193 13.57 4.66 -9.80
N MET A 194 13.88 3.36 -9.80
CA MET A 194 12.97 2.30 -9.41
C MET A 194 13.75 1.12 -8.85
N THR A 195 13.34 0.60 -7.70
CA THR A 195 13.85 -0.66 -7.13
C THR A 195 12.73 -1.67 -7.08
N LEU A 196 13.04 -2.90 -7.48
CA LEU A 196 12.15 -4.03 -7.34
C LEU A 196 12.95 -5.29 -7.06
N GLY A 197 12.27 -6.30 -6.54
CA GLY A 197 12.90 -7.58 -6.34
C GLY A 197 12.91 -8.38 -7.64
N TRP A 198 14.06 -8.84 -8.10
CA TRP A 198 14.16 -9.59 -9.36
C TRP A 198 15.29 -10.62 -9.28
N PRO A 199 14.99 -11.86 -8.87
CA PRO A 199 15.98 -12.93 -8.79
C PRO A 199 16.52 -13.31 -10.18
N ARG A 200 17.70 -13.94 -10.21
CA ARG A 200 18.35 -14.34 -11.47
C ARG A 200 17.53 -15.44 -12.15
N ASN A 201 17.23 -15.26 -13.43
CA ASN A 201 16.46 -16.19 -14.26
C ASN A 201 14.98 -16.36 -13.81
N GLU A 202 14.46 -15.43 -13.02
CA GLU A 202 13.05 -15.39 -12.61
C GLU A 202 12.40 -14.10 -13.09
N SER A 203 11.08 -14.04 -12.97
CA SER A 203 10.30 -12.83 -13.22
C SER A 203 10.48 -11.81 -12.10
N LEU A 204 10.29 -10.52 -12.44
CA LEU A 204 10.24 -9.45 -11.44
C LEU A 204 9.14 -9.74 -10.40
N GLY A 205 9.39 -9.35 -9.16
CA GLY A 205 8.44 -9.37 -8.06
C GLY A 205 7.61 -8.10 -8.04
N THR A 206 6.30 -8.24 -7.84
CA THR A 206 5.35 -7.12 -7.85
C THR A 206 4.91 -6.66 -6.46
N MET A 207 5.31 -7.40 -5.42
CA MET A 207 4.86 -7.26 -4.03
C MET A 207 5.56 -6.13 -3.26
N VAL A 208 6.78 -5.75 -3.65
CA VAL A 208 7.53 -4.62 -3.07
C VAL A 208 8.18 -3.82 -4.20
N LEU A 209 7.74 -2.58 -4.37
CA LEU A 209 8.23 -1.69 -5.43
C LEU A 209 8.54 -0.33 -4.81
N LEU A 210 9.72 0.21 -5.09
CA LEU A 210 10.05 1.59 -4.76
C LEU A 210 10.26 2.33 -6.07
N ALA A 211 9.56 3.43 -6.30
CA ALA A 211 9.72 4.16 -7.56
C ALA A 211 9.60 5.67 -7.38
N ASN A 212 10.45 6.38 -8.09
CA ASN A 212 10.18 7.76 -8.43
C ASN A 212 8.99 7.79 -9.42
N LYS A 213 8.13 8.79 -9.30
CA LYS A 213 6.96 8.93 -10.19
C LYS A 213 7.30 8.99 -11.68
N ASN A 214 8.52 9.43 -12.02
CA ASN A 214 9.00 9.55 -13.39
C ASN A 214 9.87 8.34 -13.83
N ALA A 215 9.95 7.27 -13.04
CA ALA A 215 10.79 6.12 -13.38
C ALA A 215 10.45 5.57 -14.78
N ARG A 216 11.48 5.40 -15.62
CA ARG A 216 11.31 5.06 -17.03
C ARG A 216 10.61 3.72 -17.27
N PHE A 217 10.78 2.78 -16.35
CA PHE A 217 10.14 1.47 -16.45
C PHE A 217 8.61 1.52 -16.28
N LEU A 218 8.05 2.44 -15.48
CA LEU A 218 6.61 2.50 -15.18
C LEU A 218 5.72 2.63 -16.44
N PRO A 219 5.94 3.60 -17.36
CA PRO A 219 5.13 3.70 -18.57
C PRO A 219 5.29 2.47 -19.48
N LEU A 220 6.50 1.90 -19.58
CA LEU A 220 6.75 0.68 -20.36
C LEU A 220 6.04 -0.54 -19.76
N TRP A 221 6.02 -0.63 -18.43
CA TRP A 221 5.32 -1.68 -17.71
C TRP A 221 3.80 -1.56 -17.92
N LEU A 222 3.24 -0.36 -17.84
CA LEU A 222 1.82 -0.15 -18.14
C LEU A 222 1.50 -0.47 -19.62
N ASP A 223 2.34 -0.05 -20.56
CA ASP A 223 2.13 -0.25 -21.99
C ASP A 223 2.14 -1.75 -22.39
N ASN A 224 2.86 -2.60 -21.65
CA ASN A 224 2.82 -4.06 -21.84
C ASN A 224 1.42 -4.67 -21.70
N TYR A 225 0.49 -4.01 -20.99
CA TYR A 225 -0.91 -4.45 -20.92
C TYR A 225 -1.68 -4.28 -22.23
N ARG A 226 -1.06 -3.73 -23.31
CA ARG A 226 -1.65 -3.81 -24.66
C ARG A 226 -1.75 -5.25 -25.15
N ASP A 227 -0.87 -6.16 -24.72
CA ASP A 227 -0.98 -7.60 -24.99
C ASP A 227 -1.50 -8.37 -23.76
N TYR A 228 -2.57 -7.84 -23.15
CA TYR A 228 -3.14 -8.41 -21.93
C TYR A 228 -3.72 -9.82 -22.15
N LYS A 229 -3.30 -10.76 -21.31
CA LYS A 229 -3.81 -12.14 -21.27
C LYS A 229 -4.72 -12.32 -20.06
N ALA A 230 -6.02 -12.31 -20.28
CA ALA A 230 -7.04 -12.27 -19.22
C ALA A 230 -7.03 -13.53 -18.31
N ASP A 231 -6.63 -14.66 -18.85
CA ASP A 231 -6.59 -15.98 -18.26
C ASP A 231 -5.25 -16.32 -17.59
N GLN A 232 -4.22 -15.48 -17.78
CA GLN A 232 -2.92 -15.67 -17.12
C GLN A 232 -2.78 -14.76 -15.91
N TRP A 233 -2.68 -15.39 -14.74
CA TRP A 233 -2.62 -14.70 -13.45
C TRP A 233 -1.42 -13.76 -13.35
N TYR A 234 -0.20 -14.29 -13.44
CA TYR A 234 1.03 -13.53 -13.18
C TYR A 234 1.65 -12.88 -14.42
N TYR A 235 1.34 -13.43 -15.60
CA TYR A 235 1.99 -13.07 -16.86
C TYR A 235 2.01 -11.57 -17.13
N ASN A 236 0.86 -10.89 -16.97
CA ASN A 236 0.74 -9.48 -17.32
C ASN A 236 1.58 -8.58 -16.41
N ALA A 237 1.66 -8.91 -15.12
CA ALA A 237 2.30 -8.08 -14.12
C ALA A 237 3.79 -8.40 -13.95
N GLY A 238 4.18 -9.67 -14.10
CA GLY A 238 5.54 -10.15 -13.85
C GLY A 238 6.26 -10.63 -15.11
N ASP A 239 5.73 -11.69 -15.75
CA ASP A 239 6.48 -12.42 -16.78
C ASP A 239 6.70 -11.60 -18.05
N ASN A 240 5.63 -11.03 -18.61
CA ASN A 240 5.69 -10.24 -19.83
C ASN A 240 6.63 -9.03 -19.69
N PRO A 241 6.44 -8.10 -18.73
CA PRO A 241 7.33 -6.94 -18.60
C PRO A 241 8.78 -7.33 -18.24
N THR A 242 9.00 -8.48 -17.59
CA THR A 242 10.35 -9.01 -17.42
C THR A 242 10.98 -9.39 -18.76
N ALA A 243 10.29 -10.22 -19.54
CA ALA A 243 10.82 -10.76 -20.79
C ALA A 243 10.89 -9.72 -21.92
N SER A 244 9.86 -8.88 -22.06
CA SER A 244 9.71 -7.94 -23.17
C SER A 244 10.52 -6.66 -22.98
N VAL A 245 10.74 -6.24 -21.72
CA VAL A 245 11.43 -4.98 -21.35
C VAL A 245 12.69 -5.25 -20.53
N LEU A 246 12.59 -5.73 -19.29
CA LEU A 246 13.73 -5.73 -18.36
C LEU A 246 14.89 -6.63 -18.80
N MET A 247 14.62 -7.76 -19.46
CA MET A 247 15.70 -8.60 -20.00
C MET A 247 16.51 -7.91 -21.11
N LYS A 248 15.91 -6.94 -21.81
CA LYS A 248 16.59 -6.15 -22.86
C LYS A 248 17.18 -4.85 -22.31
N HIS A 249 16.54 -4.31 -21.27
CA HIS A 249 16.86 -3.04 -20.63
C HIS A 249 16.94 -3.17 -19.10
N PRO A 250 17.87 -3.97 -18.56
CA PRO A 250 17.99 -4.18 -17.12
C PRO A 250 18.37 -2.89 -16.37
N GLU A 251 19.00 -1.93 -17.05
CA GLU A 251 19.41 -0.64 -16.51
C GLU A 251 18.26 0.25 -16.04
N LEU A 252 17.00 -0.05 -16.41
CA LEU A 252 15.82 0.74 -16.05
C LEU A 252 15.40 0.59 -14.59
N VAL A 253 15.94 -0.39 -13.87
CA VAL A 253 15.62 -0.66 -12.46
C VAL A 253 16.87 -1.02 -11.68
N HIS A 254 16.87 -0.70 -10.40
CA HIS A 254 17.76 -1.31 -9.43
C HIS A 254 17.21 -2.69 -9.09
N ARG A 255 17.97 -3.70 -9.49
CA ARG A 255 17.65 -5.10 -9.26
C ARG A 255 18.07 -5.52 -7.86
N GLU A 256 17.11 -5.80 -6.97
CA GLU A 256 17.40 -6.45 -5.69
C GLU A 256 17.10 -7.96 -5.78
N PRO A 257 18.10 -8.84 -5.86
CA PRO A 257 17.87 -10.25 -6.17
C PRO A 257 17.30 -11.08 -5.00
N LYS A 258 17.38 -10.60 -3.76
CA LYS A 258 17.09 -11.44 -2.58
C LYS A 258 16.35 -10.72 -1.46
N ARG A 259 16.82 -9.55 -1.06
CA ARG A 259 16.50 -8.95 0.24
C ARG A 259 15.07 -8.41 0.33
N LEU A 260 14.42 -8.15 -0.80
CA LEU A 260 13.01 -7.76 -0.83
C LEU A 260 12.04 -8.95 -0.66
N GLY A 261 12.54 -10.16 -0.42
CA GLY A 261 11.68 -11.30 -0.04
C GLY A 261 10.74 -11.75 -1.17
N VAL A 262 11.21 -11.67 -2.42
CA VAL A 262 10.48 -12.18 -3.60
C VAL A 262 10.40 -13.70 -3.59
N HIS A 263 11.38 -14.35 -2.96
CA HIS A 263 11.47 -15.80 -2.81
C HIS A 263 10.31 -16.34 -1.98
N PHE A 264 9.88 -17.56 -2.30
CA PHE A 264 8.86 -18.28 -1.55
C PHE A 264 9.42 -18.71 -0.18
N MET A 265 9.04 -18.00 0.89
CA MET A 265 9.59 -18.20 2.24
C MET A 265 8.57 -18.77 3.25
N LEU A 266 7.56 -19.51 2.78
CA LEU A 266 6.49 -19.98 3.64
C LEU A 266 6.99 -20.94 4.73
N ARG A 267 7.92 -21.83 4.38
CA ARG A 267 8.51 -22.78 5.33
C ARG A 267 9.28 -22.04 6.42
N GLU A 268 10.16 -21.13 6.02
CA GLU A 268 10.96 -20.31 6.92
C GLU A 268 10.07 -19.50 7.86
N MET A 269 8.95 -18.95 7.38
CA MET A 269 8.09 -18.10 8.21
C MET A 269 7.14 -18.87 9.14
N PHE A 270 6.62 -20.02 8.71
CA PHE A 270 5.51 -20.70 9.40
C PHE A 270 5.83 -22.12 9.89
N GLN A 271 7.05 -22.64 9.64
CA GLN A 271 7.43 -24.01 10.00
C GLN A 271 8.81 -24.11 10.64
N GLU A 272 9.63 -23.05 10.58
CA GLU A 272 10.96 -23.01 11.18
C GLU A 272 11.02 -22.03 12.36
N SER A 273 11.75 -22.44 13.39
CA SER A 273 12.12 -21.63 14.56
C SER A 273 13.66 -21.62 14.65
N ASP A 274 14.22 -20.48 15.06
CA ASP A 274 15.63 -20.25 15.42
C ASP A 274 16.72 -20.47 14.33
N ASN A 275 16.43 -21.12 13.20
CA ASN A 275 17.45 -21.48 12.18
C ASN A 275 17.56 -20.51 10.99
N PHE A 276 16.64 -19.56 10.85
CA PHE A 276 16.65 -18.62 9.73
C PHE A 276 16.82 -17.18 10.22
N PRO A 277 18.02 -16.56 10.09
CA PRO A 277 18.27 -15.20 10.56
C PRO A 277 17.64 -14.16 9.60
N TRP A 278 16.32 -14.12 9.55
CA TRP A 278 15.53 -13.26 8.67
C TRP A 278 15.91 -11.79 8.80
N HIS A 279 16.16 -11.34 10.04
CA HIS A 279 16.56 -9.97 10.37
C HIS A 279 17.91 -9.51 9.77
N GLU A 280 18.80 -10.43 9.37
CA GLU A 280 20.08 -10.12 8.73
C GLU A 280 19.97 -10.22 7.20
N LYS A 281 19.22 -11.23 6.75
CA LYS A 281 19.12 -11.61 5.33
C LYS A 281 18.11 -10.77 4.54
N LEU A 282 17.07 -10.26 5.19
CA LEU A 282 15.91 -9.67 4.52
C LEU A 282 15.65 -8.23 4.96
N ASP A 283 15.13 -7.44 4.03
CA ASP A 283 14.59 -6.11 4.28
C ASP A 283 13.06 -6.10 4.30
N THR A 284 12.45 -7.03 3.55
CA THR A 284 11.02 -7.32 3.59
C THR A 284 10.76 -8.83 3.47
N VAL A 285 9.59 -9.27 3.91
CA VAL A 285 9.11 -10.66 3.81
C VAL A 285 7.70 -10.63 3.23
N HIS A 286 7.50 -11.29 2.09
CA HIS A 286 6.15 -11.56 1.57
C HIS A 286 5.61 -12.85 2.21
N LEU A 287 4.58 -12.71 3.06
CA LEU A 287 4.10 -13.81 3.89
C LEU A 287 3.22 -14.80 3.13
N LEU A 288 2.73 -14.46 1.93
CA LEU A 288 1.87 -15.33 1.11
C LEU A 288 0.70 -15.89 1.93
N ILE A 289 0.06 -15.04 2.74
CA ILE A 289 -0.82 -15.51 3.82
C ILE A 289 -2.04 -16.27 3.28
N ASN A 290 -2.48 -15.92 2.07
CA ASN A 290 -3.62 -16.55 1.39
C ASN A 290 -3.29 -17.95 0.84
N HIS A 291 -2.02 -18.35 0.85
CA HIS A 291 -1.56 -19.65 0.36
C HIS A 291 -1.32 -20.66 1.50
N ARG A 292 -1.39 -20.22 2.77
CA ARG A 292 -1.14 -21.09 3.93
C ARG A 292 -2.03 -22.33 3.98
N SER A 293 -3.30 -22.23 3.57
CA SER A 293 -4.26 -23.33 3.76
C SER A 293 -3.89 -24.62 3.03
N TYR A 294 -3.02 -24.56 2.02
CA TYR A 294 -2.54 -25.71 1.26
C TYR A 294 -1.01 -25.85 1.23
N LEU A 295 -0.26 -24.93 1.84
CA LEU A 295 1.21 -24.96 1.87
C LEU A 295 1.79 -25.06 3.29
N ASP A 296 1.03 -24.67 4.31
CA ASP A 296 1.47 -24.72 5.70
C ASP A 296 1.01 -26.00 6.39
N MET A 297 1.96 -26.87 6.77
CA MET A 297 1.69 -28.13 7.46
C MET A 297 1.00 -27.94 8.83
N PHE A 298 1.20 -26.79 9.48
CA PHE A 298 0.60 -26.45 10.77
C PHE A 298 -0.66 -25.58 10.65
N TYR A 299 -1.20 -25.42 9.42
CA TYR A 299 -2.37 -24.57 9.19
C TYR A 299 -3.59 -25.00 10.01
N LYS A 300 -3.79 -26.30 10.26
CA LYS A 300 -4.93 -26.79 11.04
C LYS A 300 -4.86 -26.36 12.50
N ASP A 301 -3.65 -26.30 13.06
CA ASP A 301 -3.41 -25.88 14.45
C ASP A 301 -3.51 -24.36 14.58
N TYR A 302 -3.14 -23.62 13.53
CA TYR A 302 -3.11 -22.15 13.51
C TYR A 302 -3.81 -21.57 12.27
N ARG A 303 -5.11 -21.86 12.14
CA ARG A 303 -5.92 -21.45 10.97
C ARG A 303 -5.96 -19.93 10.76
N TYR A 304 -6.05 -19.19 11.86
CA TYR A 304 -6.06 -17.74 11.85
C TYR A 304 -5.11 -17.22 12.92
N PHE A 305 -4.43 -16.12 12.65
CA PHE A 305 -3.66 -15.40 13.67
C PHE A 305 -4.49 -14.32 14.33
N ASN A 306 -4.23 -14.11 15.62
CA ASN A 306 -4.78 -13.03 16.43
C ASN A 306 -3.82 -12.70 17.57
N GLU A 307 -4.15 -11.67 18.33
CA GLU A 307 -3.30 -11.17 19.42
C GLU A 307 -3.09 -12.16 20.58
N ARG A 308 -3.86 -13.25 20.65
CA ARG A 308 -3.73 -14.26 21.71
C ARG A 308 -2.81 -15.37 21.27
N ASN A 309 -3.07 -15.98 20.12
CA ASN A 309 -2.28 -17.13 19.67
C ASN A 309 -0.89 -16.74 19.16
N ILE A 310 -0.71 -15.50 18.68
CA ILE A 310 0.60 -15.03 18.21
C ILE A 310 1.63 -14.96 19.34
N LEU A 311 1.20 -14.83 20.59
CA LEU A 311 2.09 -14.78 21.76
C LEU A 311 2.84 -16.09 21.98
N HIS A 312 2.25 -17.20 21.53
CA HIS A 312 2.78 -18.55 21.72
C HIS A 312 3.12 -19.24 20.39
N TYR A 313 2.94 -18.56 19.26
CA TYR A 313 3.29 -19.12 17.96
C TYR A 313 4.81 -19.24 17.85
N PRO A 314 5.36 -20.46 17.68
CA PRO A 314 6.78 -20.72 17.90
C PRO A 314 7.67 -20.39 16.70
N PHE A 315 7.09 -20.20 15.52
CA PHE A 315 7.84 -19.99 14.28
C PHE A 315 8.19 -18.51 14.05
N ASN A 316 9.09 -18.26 13.09
CA ASN A 316 9.64 -16.93 12.82
C ASN A 316 8.58 -15.82 12.67
N PHE A 317 7.44 -16.08 12.01
CA PHE A 317 6.37 -15.09 11.91
C PHE A 317 5.81 -14.67 13.27
N GLY A 318 5.76 -15.59 14.25
CA GLY A 318 5.34 -15.30 15.61
C GLY A 318 6.25 -14.29 16.28
N GLU A 319 7.55 -14.49 16.17
CA GLU A 319 8.56 -13.55 16.68
C GLU A 319 8.44 -12.19 16.00
N MET A 320 8.43 -12.17 14.67
CA MET A 320 8.28 -10.95 13.87
C MET A 320 7.03 -10.15 14.25
N ALA A 321 5.90 -10.83 14.43
CA ALA A 321 4.66 -10.17 14.82
C ALA A 321 4.73 -9.59 16.24
N ARG A 322 5.36 -10.29 17.20
CA ARG A 322 5.53 -9.81 18.58
C ARG A 322 6.41 -8.56 18.65
N LEU A 323 7.44 -8.45 17.82
CA LEU A 323 8.34 -7.26 17.78
C LEU A 323 7.60 -5.97 17.41
N VAL A 324 6.57 -6.07 16.58
CA VAL A 324 5.76 -4.92 16.14
C VAL A 324 4.36 -4.97 16.70
N LEU A 325 4.08 -5.71 17.76
CA LEU A 325 2.78 -5.68 18.42
C LEU A 325 2.80 -4.57 19.49
N ASN A 326 1.98 -3.53 19.31
CA ASN A 326 1.89 -2.42 20.28
C ASN A 326 1.35 -2.82 21.66
N ARG A 327 0.71 -3.98 21.74
CA ARG A 327 -0.01 -4.46 22.91
C ARG A 327 0.70 -5.69 23.43
N GLN A 328 1.77 -5.46 24.18
CA GLN A 328 2.31 -6.49 25.05
C GLN A 328 1.23 -6.80 26.09
N PRO A 329 0.85 -8.08 26.30
CA PRO A 329 0.09 -8.44 27.48
C PRO A 329 0.86 -8.00 28.73
N ALA A 330 0.17 -7.66 29.82
CA ALA A 330 0.81 -7.41 31.10
C ALA A 330 1.57 -8.68 31.53
N GLY A 331 2.88 -8.72 31.28
CA GLY A 331 3.73 -9.87 31.52
C GLY A 331 5.15 -9.60 30.99
N ASN A 332 6.11 -9.58 31.90
CA ASN A 332 7.50 -9.19 31.67
C ASN A 332 8.18 -10.00 30.55
N TYR A 333 8.40 -9.37 29.40
CA TYR A 333 9.38 -9.83 28.41
C TYR A 333 10.28 -8.65 28.02
N THR A 334 11.40 -8.51 28.71
CA THR A 334 12.53 -7.69 28.26
C THR A 334 13.22 -8.43 27.12
N VAL A 335 13.01 -7.99 25.88
CA VAL A 335 13.89 -8.34 24.76
C VAL A 335 14.96 -7.26 24.68
N SER A 336 16.17 -7.61 25.06
CA SER A 336 17.36 -6.78 24.83
C SER A 336 17.69 -6.82 23.34
N ILE A 337 17.37 -5.76 22.62
CA ILE A 337 17.94 -5.50 21.30
C ILE A 337 19.28 -4.81 21.56
N GLN A 338 20.39 -5.52 21.39
CA GLN A 338 21.71 -4.88 21.27
C GLN A 338 21.74 -4.09 19.96
N GLN A 339 22.15 -2.83 20.07
CA GLN A 339 22.19 -1.81 19.02
C GLN A 339 23.17 -2.13 17.89
#